data_AF-A0A538U8T7-F1
#
_entry.id   AF-A0A538U8T7-F1
#
_cell.length_a   1.000
_cell.length_b   1.000
_cell.length_c   1.000
_cell.angle_alpha   90.00
_cell.angle_beta   90.00
_cell.angle_gamma   90.00
#
_symmetry.space_group_name_H-M   'P 1'
#
loop_
_entity.id
_entity.type
_entity.pdbx_description
1 polymer ?
#
loop_
_entity_poly.entity_id
_entity_poly.type
_entity_poly.pdbx_seq_one_letter_code
_entity_poly.pdbx_strand_id
1 'polypeptide(L)' 'MNIPDVTKISNYLACSSDTRSELVVLIRRGDSIYAQIDIDSHQIAAFDDSSVEDVQRVADWLAQHYASRSTPSERP' A
#
# COMPACT_ATOMS: atom_id res chain seq x y z
N MET A 1 -2.75 -2.17 5.81
CA MET A 1 -3.41 -1.35 6.84
C MET A 1 -4.60 -0.67 6.18
N ASN A 2 -5.79 -0.78 6.75
CA ASN A 2 -6.99 -0.07 6.28
C ASN A 2 -7.50 0.79 7.44
N ILE A 3 -7.38 2.11 7.31
CA ILE A 3 -7.80 3.08 8.31
C ILE A 3 -9.10 3.73 7.83
N PRO A 4 -10.25 3.42 8.45
CA PRO A 4 -11.53 4.00 8.02
C PRO A 4 -11.68 5.48 8.39
N ASP A 5 -10.96 5.96 9.40
CA ASP A 5 -11.02 7.37 9.83
C ASP A 5 -9.69 7.83 10.41
N VAL A 6 -8.87 8.49 9.59
CA VAL A 6 -7.53 8.95 10.00
C VAL A 6 -7.59 10.07 11.04
N THR A 7 -8.70 10.82 11.11
CA THR A 7 -8.87 11.93 12.06
C THR A 7 -8.96 11.46 13.51
N LYS A 8 -9.19 10.16 13.73
CA LYS A 8 -9.21 9.54 15.06
C LYS A 8 -7.84 9.08 15.54
N ILE A 9 -6.79 9.24 14.73
CA ILE A 9 -5.44 8.79 15.04
C ILE A 9 -4.58 10.02 15.35
N SER A 10 -4.20 10.16 16.62
CA SER A 10 -3.53 11.37 17.13
C SER A 10 -2.16 11.67 16.53
N ASN A 11 -1.50 10.67 15.95
CA ASN A 11 -0.16 10.76 15.38
C ASN A 11 -0.14 10.43 13.88
N TYR A 12 -1.28 10.61 13.20
CA TYR A 12 -1.37 10.40 11.76
C TYR A 12 -0.81 11.60 10.99
N LEU A 13 0.09 11.33 10.05
CA LEU A 13 0.66 12.33 9.16
C LEU A 13 0.03 12.19 7.78
N ALA A 14 -1.02 12.97 7.54
CA ALA A 14 -1.71 12.94 6.26
C ALA A 14 -0.87 13.62 5.16
N CYS A 15 -0.88 13.06 3.95
CA CYS A 15 -0.31 13.70 2.76
C CYS A 15 -1.11 14.95 2.33
N SER A 16 -2.40 15.02 2.71
CA SER A 16 -3.31 16.15 2.49
C SER A 16 -4.12 16.42 3.76
N SER A 17 -4.48 17.68 4.02
CA SER A 17 -5.40 18.03 5.12
C SER A 17 -6.80 17.44 4.95
N ASP A 18 -7.17 17.05 3.72
CA ASP A 18 -8.50 16.58 3.38
C ASP A 18 -8.64 15.05 3.48
N THR A 19 -7.55 14.31 3.72
CA THR A 19 -7.61 12.84 3.91
C THR A 19 -8.50 12.50 5.10
N ARG A 20 -9.45 11.59 4.87
CA ARG A 20 -10.39 11.05 5.86
C ARG A 20 -10.25 9.54 6.06
N SER A 21 -9.81 8.78 5.07
CA SER A 21 -9.46 7.36 5.21
C SER A 21 -8.24 7.02 4.35
N GLU A 22 -7.52 5.97 4.72
CA GLU A 22 -6.29 5.54 4.02
C GLU A 22 -6.21 4.01 3.92
N LEU A 23 -5.79 3.52 2.76
CA LEU A 23 -5.44 2.11 2.53
C LEU A 23 -3.98 2.00 2.12
N VAL A 24 -3.19 1.33 2.96
CA VAL A 24 -1.79 1.00 2.69
C VAL A 24 -1.61 -0.50 2.50
N VAL A 25 -1.08 -0.92 1.35
CA VAL A 25 -0.77 -2.32 1.05
C VAL A 25 0.70 -2.45 0.68
N LEU A 26 1.40 -3.39 1.32
CA LEU A 26 2.82 -3.62 1.04
C LEU A 26 3.00 -4.40 -0.26
N ILE A 27 3.93 -3.95 -1.09
CA ILE A 27 4.49 -4.71 -2.20
C ILE A 27 5.63 -5.55 -1.62
N ARG A 28 5.36 -6.82 -1.32
CA ARG A 28 6.32 -7.69 -0.61
C ARG A 28 6.27 -9.13 -1.11
N ARG A 29 7.36 -9.87 -0.91
CA ARG A 29 7.43 -11.32 -1.15
C ARG A 29 8.28 -11.98 -0.07
N GLY A 30 7.68 -12.89 0.70
CA GLY A 30 8.31 -13.41 1.92
C GLY A 30 8.58 -12.27 2.90
N ASP A 31 9.81 -12.21 3.39
CA ASP A 31 10.28 -11.16 4.31
C ASP A 31 10.77 -9.88 3.60
N SER A 32 10.92 -9.93 2.27
CA SER A 32 11.37 -8.78 1.49
C SER A 32 10.21 -7.82 1.21
N ILE A 33 10.34 -6.58 1.68
CA ILE A 33 9.46 -5.46 1.35
C ILE A 33 10.14 -4.62 0.26
N TYR A 34 9.47 -4.45 -0.87
CA TYR A 34 10.00 -3.68 -2.01
C TYR A 34 9.48 -2.23 -2.01
N ALA A 35 8.20 -2.04 -1.67
CA ALA A 35 7.52 -0.75 -1.68
C ALA A 35 6.17 -0.86 -0.94
N GLN A 36 5.39 0.23 -0.94
CA GLN A 36 3.99 0.26 -0.53
C GLN A 36 3.13 0.93 -1.61
N ILE A 37 1.88 0.49 -1.71
CA ILE A 37 0.79 1.23 -2.35
C ILE A 37 0.08 1.99 -1.23
N ASP A 38 -0.07 3.29 -1.40
CA ASP A 38 -0.66 4.21 -0.43
C ASP A 38 -1.79 4.98 -1.11
N ILE A 39 -3.02 4.84 -0.58
CA ILE A 39 -4.23 5.39 -1.19
C ILE A 39 -5.01 6.17 -0.13
N ASP A 40 -5.04 7.48 -0.29
CA ASP A 40 -5.88 8.40 0.48
C ASP A 40 -7.28 8.55 -0.12
N SER A 41 -8.27 8.86 0.72
CA SER A 41 -9.59 9.32 0.30
C SER A 41 -10.09 10.45 1.19
N HIS A 42 -10.83 11.39 0.59
CA HIS A 42 -11.55 12.44 1.31
C HIS A 42 -12.86 11.94 1.95
N GLN A 43 -13.22 10.67 1.76
CA GLN A 43 -14.39 10.05 2.39
C GLN A 43 -13.98 9.19 3.58
N ILE A 44 -14.83 9.13 4.62
CA ILE A 44 -14.64 8.21 5.73
C ILE A 44 -15.00 6.79 5.25
N ALA A 45 -14.21 5.79 5.68
CA ALA A 45 -14.42 4.38 5.39
C ALA A 45 -14.57 4.08 3.88
N ALA A 46 -13.74 4.72 3.05
CA ALA A 46 -13.85 4.60 1.60
C ALA A 46 -13.47 3.21 1.05
N PHE A 47 -12.75 2.40 1.83
CA PHE A 47 -12.20 1.12 1.40
C PHE A 47 -12.84 -0.03 2.16
N ASP A 48 -13.57 -0.87 1.43
CA ASP A 48 -14.13 -2.13 1.90
C ASP A 48 -13.17 -3.31 1.65
N ASP A 49 -13.60 -4.52 2.01
CA ASP A 49 -12.79 -5.72 1.84
C ASP A 49 -12.46 -6.00 0.37
N SER A 50 -13.38 -5.70 -0.56
CA SER A 50 -13.12 -5.82 -2.00
C SER A 50 -11.99 -4.89 -2.45
N SER A 51 -12.00 -3.65 -1.96
CA SER A 51 -10.93 -2.68 -2.23
C SER A 51 -9.58 -3.19 -1.76
N VAL A 52 -9.53 -3.79 -0.56
CA VAL A 52 -8.30 -4.38 -0.01
C VAL A 52 -7.82 -5.54 -0.89
N GLU A 53 -8.71 -6.44 -1.29
CA GLU A 53 -8.38 -7.58 -2.14
C GLU A 53 -7.87 -7.16 -3.51
N ASP A 54 -8.53 -6.20 -4.15
CA ASP A 54 -8.15 -5.73 -5.49
C ASP A 54 -6.76 -5.07 -5.46
N VAL A 55 -6.49 -4.23 -4.46
CA VAL A 55 -5.18 -3.60 -4.28
C VAL A 55 -4.11 -4.63 -3.91
N GLN A 56 -4.44 -5.66 -3.12
CA GLN A 56 -3.52 -6.76 -2.82
C GLN A 56 -3.13 -7.54 -4.08
N ARG A 57 -4.06 -7.80 -5.00
CA ARG A 57 -3.73 -8.46 -6.28
C ARG A 57 -2.75 -7.63 -7.12
N VAL A 58 -2.91 -6.31 -7.13
CA VAL A 58 -1.96 -5.39 -7.80
C VAL A 58 -0.60 -5.42 -7.10
N ALA A 59 -0.57 -5.37 -5.77
CA ALA A 59 0.67 -5.42 -5.00
C ALA A 59 1.43 -6.75 -5.22
N ASP A 60 0.73 -7.87 -5.29
CA ASP A 60 1.31 -9.19 -5.54
C ASP A 60 1.89 -9.28 -6.96
N TRP A 61 1.21 -8.72 -7.96
CA TRP A 61 1.72 -8.63 -9.32
C TRP A 61 2.99 -7.79 -9.39
N LEU A 62 3.00 -6.62 -8.73
CA LEU A 62 4.20 -5.77 -8.65
C LEU A 62 5.35 -6.48 -7.93
N ALA A 63 5.08 -7.20 -6.85
CA ALA A 63 6.11 -7.93 -6.10
C ALA A 63 6.81 -9.00 -6.96
N GLN A 64 6.09 -9.63 -7.89
CA GLN A 64 6.69 -10.57 -8.86
C GLN A 64 7.68 -9.86 -9.80
N HIS A 65 7.36 -8.65 -10.26
CA HIS A 65 8.24 -7.85 -11.13
C HIS A 65 9.44 -7.25 -10.38
N TYR A 66 9.27 -6.86 -9.13
CA TYR A 66 10.42 -6.43 -8.31
C TYR A 66 11.37 -7.58 -8.06
N ALA A 67 10.86 -8.76 -7.69
CA ALA A 67 11.68 -9.94 -7.44
C ALA A 67 12.49 -10.39 -8.68
N SER A 68 11.94 -10.23 -9.89
CA SER A 68 12.65 -10.59 -11.13
C SER A 68 13.73 -9.59 -11.55
N ARG A 69 13.68 -8.36 -11.05
CA ARG A 69 14.69 -7.31 -11.29
C ARG A 69 15.79 -7.27 -10.24
N SER A 70 15.59 -7.92 -9.09
CA SER A 70 16.56 -7.99 -7.98
C SER A 70 17.59 -9.12 -8.14
N THR A 71 17.55 -9.91 -9.21
CA THR A 71 18.68 -10.76 -9.57
C THR A 71 19.85 -9.85 -9.97
N PRO A 72 21.02 -9.93 -9.31
CA PRO A 72 22.18 -9.18 -9.74
C PRO A 72 22.48 -9.54 -11.20
N SER A 73 22.51 -8.55 -12.08
CA SER A 73 23.28 -8.69 -13.31
C SER A 73 24.72 -8.95 -12.87
N GLU A 74 25.21 -10.17 -13.08
CA GLU A 74 26.64 -10.42 -13.22
C GLU A 74 27.11 -9.48 -14.33
N ARG A 75 27.65 -8.32 -13.93
CA ARG A 75 28.43 -7.47 -14.81
C ARG A 75 29.85 -8.02 -14.77
N PRO A 76 30.43 -8.43 -15.92
CA PRO A 76 31.86 -8.72 -15.99
C PRO A 76 32.70 -7.49 -15.67
#